data_AF-A0A970J3S1-F1
#
_entry.id   AF-A0A970J3S1-F1
#
_cell.length_a   1.000
_cell.length_b   1.000
_cell.length_c   1.000
_cell.angle_alpha   90.00
_cell.angle_beta   90.00
_cell.angle_gamma   90.00
#
_symmetry.space_group_name_H-M   'P 1'
#
loop_
_entity.id
_entity.type
_entity.pdbx_description
1 polymer ?
#
loop_
_entity_poly.entity_id
_entity_poly.type
_entity_poly.pdbx_seq_one_letter_code
_entity_poly.pdbx_strand_id
1 'polypeptide(L)'
;MNRVRIKLRRLLTLTLMLPVLPCFMWGPFMHPYINLRALRKARDRADEGDASINMELVEACEGNLDHFVYGANSADTISTNHVTTGLTIYDYAHNAVPDNAQGLPFFGYALIDQWQRSSSSKPCKADLALACGWLGHQLADWYPHYARMEKGGVLSQDPTGVADEINSFSGFADAHPIFGDDHPPSILRTNTVIEHALIELFYDIIAVHEHDSELFKDPLKCLAMFSDTDDNLLTVTSERFKGIYTRIPPEHLPSLTANFQQVIFLMRLLIEVIRVYRPGLVDSLRLRFWQNEFVERSIDRVVDFMFRQDFSEISQMATPLNDTVDGPDSFRLINSKMGSTLFDILYSISKPLKKMESKKLWKAVRDPFVLLGEGAGVNIVRGLFGQALRDKLGELVDTHVYRSSLVEKNGLVSFILTLLIDSGDDPIHSAIQSYKKLAPPIVTLDTTPSGVMPSPEAVAELFRKGNIPIRISPAVRREDPQLGELKALDLSTLIFRIDGYDVTHRPDLFDVAEKRWDAGELVLNVGLRDTLQGDHHHIFVDIHDNNKIHSKYLDLEVTLGSVTPQIEAAATRD
;
A
#
# COMPACT_ATOMS: atom_id res chain seq x y z
N MET A 1 -39.71 28.10 2.87
CA MET A 1 -38.80 27.48 3.88
C MET A 1 -38.24 26.11 3.50
N ASN A 2 -38.95 25.22 2.79
CA ASN A 2 -38.42 23.89 2.40
C ASN A 2 -37.23 23.92 1.42
N ARG A 3 -37.16 24.89 0.48
CA ARG A 3 -36.03 25.00 -0.47
C ARG A 3 -34.70 25.37 0.19
N VAL A 4 -34.71 26.13 1.28
CA VAL A 4 -33.49 26.52 2.04
C VAL A 4 -33.00 25.36 2.89
N ARG A 5 -33.92 24.62 3.55
CA ARG A 5 -33.60 23.37 4.27
C ARG A 5 -33.02 22.29 3.36
N ILE A 6 -33.54 22.13 2.13
CA ILE A 6 -33.00 21.17 1.15
C ILE A 6 -31.61 21.59 0.67
N LYS A 7 -31.37 22.88 0.40
CA LYS A 7 -30.05 23.39 0.03
C LYS A 7 -29.01 23.21 1.15
N LEU A 8 -29.39 23.47 2.41
CA LEU A 8 -28.51 23.31 3.57
C LEU A 8 -28.19 21.84 3.84
N ARG A 9 -29.19 20.94 3.72
CA ARG A 9 -29.00 19.49 3.87
C ARG A 9 -28.14 18.90 2.75
N ARG A 10 -28.27 19.41 1.51
CA ARG A 10 -27.41 19.08 0.36
C ARG A 10 -25.97 19.53 0.58
N LEU A 11 -25.76 20.76 1.05
CA LEU A 11 -24.44 21.29 1.39
C LEU A 11 -23.78 20.46 2.51
N LEU A 12 -24.52 20.14 3.57
CA LEU A 12 -24.07 19.26 4.66
C LEU A 12 -23.73 17.84 4.19
N THR A 13 -24.49 17.26 3.26
CA THR A 13 -24.21 15.91 2.74
C THR A 13 -22.94 15.90 1.89
N LEU A 14 -22.73 16.93 1.05
CA LEU A 14 -21.49 17.16 0.31
C LEU A 14 -20.30 17.34 1.24
N THR A 15 -20.44 18.21 2.23
CA THR A 15 -19.45 18.42 3.29
C THR A 15 -19.13 17.12 4.05
N LEU A 16 -20.10 16.23 4.26
CA LEU A 16 -19.89 14.93 4.90
C LEU A 16 -19.30 13.86 3.97
N MET A 17 -19.37 14.05 2.65
CA MET A 17 -18.76 13.17 1.64
C MET A 17 -17.46 13.72 1.07
N LEU A 18 -17.04 14.90 1.49
CA LEU A 18 -15.72 15.44 1.22
C LEU A 18 -14.57 14.62 1.82
N PRO A 19 -14.68 14.10 3.06
CA PRO A 19 -13.68 13.19 3.61
C PRO A 19 -13.53 11.90 2.81
N VAL A 20 -14.36 11.67 1.78
CA VAL A 20 -14.53 10.39 1.09
C VAL A 20 -13.70 10.24 -0.18
N LEU A 21 -13.04 11.32 -0.58
CA LEU A 21 -12.47 11.47 -1.91
C LEU A 21 -10.96 11.26 -2.08
N PRO A 22 -10.17 10.83 -1.09
CA PRO A 22 -8.84 10.34 -1.44
C PRO A 22 -8.70 8.90 -0.99
N CYS A 23 -8.36 7.99 -1.93
CA CYS A 23 -7.19 7.09 -1.82
C CYS A 23 -7.12 5.92 -2.87
N PHE A 24 -5.90 5.49 -3.28
CA PHE A 24 -5.55 4.41 -4.23
C PHE A 24 -4.37 3.41 -3.96
N MET A 25 -4.58 2.14 -4.34
CA MET A 25 -3.55 1.11 -4.53
C MET A 25 -3.52 0.75 -6.03
N TRP A 26 -2.78 -0.27 -6.49
CA TRP A 26 -3.03 -0.95 -7.77
C TRP A 26 -4.44 -1.37 -7.57
N GLY A 27 -5.30 -0.53 -8.10
CA GLY A 27 -6.59 -0.54 -7.53
C GLY A 27 -7.32 -1.72 -8.15
N PRO A 28 -8.55 -1.93 -7.68
CA PRO A 28 -9.40 -3.02 -8.10
C PRO A 28 -9.77 -3.01 -9.59
N PHE A 29 -9.09 -2.22 -10.43
CA PHE A 29 -9.32 -2.15 -11.86
C PHE A 29 -8.10 -2.62 -12.67
N MET A 30 -6.85 -2.41 -12.22
CA MET A 30 -5.67 -2.83 -12.96
C MET A 30 -5.49 -4.36 -12.98
N HIS A 31 -5.67 -5.06 -11.85
CA HIS A 31 -5.58 -6.53 -11.82
C HIS A 31 -6.64 -7.21 -12.70
N PRO A 32 -7.93 -6.85 -12.63
CA PRO A 32 -8.92 -7.36 -13.56
C PRO A 32 -8.63 -7.03 -15.03
N TYR A 33 -8.08 -5.84 -15.31
CA TYR A 33 -7.66 -5.47 -16.67
C TYR A 33 -6.56 -6.39 -17.19
N ILE A 34 -5.53 -6.65 -16.38
CA ILE A 34 -4.43 -7.56 -16.75
C ILE A 34 -4.93 -8.98 -16.94
N ASN A 35 -5.74 -9.51 -16.00
CA ASN A 35 -6.30 -10.85 -16.12
C ASN A 35 -7.09 -10.99 -17.43
N LEU A 36 -8.01 -10.05 -17.72
CA LEU A 36 -8.76 -10.08 -18.98
C LEU A 36 -7.85 -10.09 -20.21
N ARG A 37 -6.83 -9.23 -20.23
CA ARG A 37 -5.88 -9.16 -21.35
C ARG A 37 -5.01 -10.40 -21.47
N ALA A 38 -4.61 -11.01 -20.35
CA ALA A 38 -3.85 -12.26 -20.33
C ALA A 38 -4.68 -13.44 -20.86
N LEU A 39 -5.95 -13.55 -20.47
CA LEU A 39 -6.84 -14.59 -21.02
C LEU A 39 -7.01 -14.45 -22.52
N ARG A 40 -7.25 -13.22 -23.02
CA ARG A 40 -7.34 -12.95 -24.46
C ARG A 40 -6.05 -13.33 -25.18
N LYS A 41 -4.90 -12.91 -24.65
CA LYS A 41 -3.58 -13.23 -25.21
C LYS A 41 -3.29 -14.74 -25.23
N ALA A 42 -3.67 -15.46 -24.16
CA ALA A 42 -3.55 -16.92 -24.11
C ALA A 42 -4.44 -17.61 -25.16
N ARG A 43 -5.68 -17.14 -25.31
CA ARG A 43 -6.62 -17.62 -26.33
C ARG A 43 -6.09 -17.39 -27.74
N ASP A 44 -5.65 -16.17 -28.04
CA ASP A 44 -5.11 -15.80 -29.34
C ASP A 44 -3.90 -16.69 -29.69
N ARG A 45 -2.97 -16.91 -28.74
CA ARG A 45 -1.83 -17.82 -28.93
C ARG A 45 -2.26 -19.27 -29.19
N ALA A 46 -3.27 -19.76 -28.49
CA ALA A 46 -3.79 -21.11 -28.72
C ALA A 46 -4.44 -21.24 -30.11
N ASP A 47 -5.22 -20.24 -30.54
CA ASP A 47 -5.84 -20.20 -31.87
C ASP A 47 -4.79 -20.08 -33.00
N GLU A 48 -3.64 -19.47 -32.71
CA GLU A 48 -2.44 -19.46 -33.58
C GLU A 48 -1.66 -20.79 -33.61
N GLY A 49 -2.04 -21.76 -32.77
CA GLY A 49 -1.46 -23.11 -32.74
C GLY A 49 -0.38 -23.33 -31.68
N ASP A 50 -0.23 -22.44 -30.69
CA ASP A 50 0.67 -22.65 -29.55
C ASP A 50 0.13 -23.76 -28.63
N ALA A 51 0.60 -25.00 -28.84
CA ALA A 51 0.21 -26.17 -28.08
C ALA A 51 0.70 -26.17 -26.61
N SER A 52 1.52 -25.20 -26.20
CA SER A 52 1.93 -25.05 -24.80
C SER A 52 0.84 -24.43 -23.92
N ILE A 53 -0.21 -23.84 -24.51
CA ILE A 53 -1.31 -23.26 -23.77
C ILE A 53 -2.20 -24.35 -23.17
N ASN A 54 -2.39 -24.29 -21.86
CA ASN A 54 -3.31 -25.14 -21.11
C ASN A 54 -4.76 -24.72 -21.38
N MET A 55 -5.35 -25.36 -22.38
CA MET A 55 -6.73 -25.10 -22.81
C MET A 55 -7.77 -25.37 -21.72
N GLU A 56 -7.50 -26.26 -20.75
CA GLU A 56 -8.44 -26.52 -19.66
C GLU A 56 -8.59 -25.31 -18.73
N LEU A 57 -7.49 -24.57 -18.48
CA LEU A 57 -7.53 -23.32 -17.72
C LEU A 57 -8.20 -22.21 -18.53
N VAL A 58 -7.85 -22.09 -19.82
CA VAL A 58 -8.46 -21.08 -20.72
C VAL A 58 -9.98 -21.27 -20.78
N GLU A 59 -10.46 -22.48 -21.07
CA GLU A 59 -11.89 -22.78 -21.18
C GLU A 59 -12.64 -22.56 -19.85
N ALA A 60 -12.02 -22.89 -18.72
CA ALA A 60 -12.61 -22.64 -17.40
C ALA A 60 -12.78 -21.13 -17.15
N CYS A 61 -11.77 -20.34 -17.46
CA CYS A 61 -11.79 -18.89 -17.32
C CYS A 61 -12.75 -18.22 -18.31
N GLU A 62 -12.79 -18.63 -19.59
CA GLU A 62 -13.74 -18.13 -20.58
C GLU A 62 -15.19 -18.44 -20.18
N GLY A 63 -15.44 -19.68 -19.74
CA GLY A 63 -16.77 -20.11 -19.27
C GLY A 63 -17.24 -19.42 -17.98
N ASN A 64 -16.32 -18.85 -17.20
CA ASN A 64 -16.59 -18.20 -15.91
C ASN A 64 -15.87 -16.84 -15.81
N LEU A 65 -15.99 -16.03 -16.86
CA LEU A 65 -15.21 -14.79 -17.04
C LEU A 65 -15.21 -13.87 -15.83
N ASP A 66 -16.38 -13.61 -15.23
CA ASP A 66 -16.51 -12.75 -14.04
C ASP A 66 -15.69 -13.29 -12.85
N HIS A 67 -15.66 -14.61 -12.64
CA HIS A 67 -14.91 -15.22 -11.54
C HIS A 67 -13.40 -15.10 -11.74
N PHE A 68 -12.93 -15.25 -12.99
CA PHE A 68 -11.51 -15.08 -13.31
C PHE A 68 -11.06 -13.62 -13.27
N VAL A 69 -11.81 -12.73 -13.92
CA VAL A 69 -11.48 -11.30 -14.01
C VAL A 69 -11.55 -10.64 -12.64
N TYR A 70 -12.65 -10.82 -11.90
CA TYR A 70 -12.82 -10.21 -10.58
C TYR A 70 -12.27 -11.05 -9.44
N GLY A 71 -11.79 -12.26 -9.75
CA GLY A 71 -10.99 -13.08 -8.85
C GLY A 71 -9.58 -12.53 -8.62
N ALA A 72 -9.11 -11.67 -9.52
CA ALA A 72 -7.87 -10.92 -9.32
C ALA A 72 -7.93 -10.11 -8.01
N ASN A 73 -9.06 -9.45 -7.79
CA ASN A 73 -9.32 -8.64 -6.60
C ASN A 73 -9.53 -9.46 -5.31
N SER A 74 -9.64 -10.78 -5.38
CA SER A 74 -9.82 -11.62 -4.19
C SER A 74 -8.57 -11.64 -3.31
N ALA A 75 -7.38 -11.61 -3.92
CA ALA A 75 -6.12 -11.58 -3.18
C ALA A 75 -6.03 -10.32 -2.30
N ASP A 76 -6.36 -9.14 -2.84
CA ASP A 76 -6.34 -7.86 -2.12
C ASP A 76 -7.22 -7.81 -0.87
N THR A 77 -8.17 -8.73 -0.72
CA THR A 77 -8.95 -8.87 0.53
C THR A 77 -8.04 -9.22 1.72
N ILE A 78 -6.95 -9.94 1.48
CA ILE A 78 -5.91 -10.28 2.45
C ILE A 78 -5.09 -9.03 2.82
N SER A 79 -4.61 -8.29 1.82
CA SER A 79 -3.90 -7.02 2.03
C SER A 79 -4.77 -6.02 2.82
N THR A 80 -6.06 -5.91 2.45
CA THR A 80 -7.03 -5.10 3.18
C THR A 80 -7.20 -5.57 4.64
N ASN A 81 -7.19 -6.88 4.90
CA ASN A 81 -7.28 -7.40 6.27
C ASN A 81 -6.09 -6.97 7.12
N HIS A 82 -4.87 -7.14 6.60
CA HIS A 82 -3.66 -6.69 7.28
C HIS A 82 -3.80 -5.21 7.62
N VAL A 83 -4.14 -4.38 6.65
CA VAL A 83 -4.26 -2.94 6.90
C VAL A 83 -5.34 -2.58 7.93
N THR A 84 -6.49 -3.25 7.88
CA THR A 84 -7.63 -2.91 8.75
C THR A 84 -7.52 -3.46 10.16
N THR A 85 -6.75 -4.53 10.36
CA THR A 85 -6.61 -5.22 11.66
C THR A 85 -5.22 -5.10 12.28
N GLY A 86 -4.20 -4.74 11.48
CA GLY A 86 -2.79 -4.82 11.85
C GLY A 86 -2.23 -6.25 11.87
N LEU A 87 -3.00 -7.26 11.44
CA LEU A 87 -2.60 -8.67 11.50
C LEU A 87 -2.14 -9.20 10.14
N THR A 88 -0.92 -9.71 10.09
CA THR A 88 -0.26 -10.23 8.87
C THR A 88 -0.41 -11.73 8.67
N ILE A 89 -1.28 -12.34 9.48
CA ILE A 89 -1.44 -13.80 9.61
C ILE A 89 -1.80 -14.51 8.30
N TYR A 90 -2.32 -13.77 7.31
CA TYR A 90 -2.74 -14.29 6.01
C TYR A 90 -1.90 -13.80 4.84
N ASP A 91 -0.88 -12.96 5.05
CA ASP A 91 -0.13 -12.31 3.97
C ASP A 91 0.56 -13.31 3.01
N TYR A 92 0.84 -14.52 3.49
CA TYR A 92 1.34 -15.64 2.69
C TYR A 92 0.38 -16.04 1.54
N ALA A 93 -0.91 -15.69 1.65
CA ALA A 93 -1.91 -15.92 0.62
C ALA A 93 -2.02 -14.76 -0.38
N HIS A 94 -1.46 -13.60 -0.07
CA HIS A 94 -1.43 -12.42 -0.95
C HIS A 94 -0.13 -12.37 -1.77
N ASN A 95 1.02 -12.43 -1.10
CA ASN A 95 2.32 -12.13 -1.69
C ASN A 95 3.12 -13.37 -2.08
N ALA A 96 4.17 -13.14 -2.86
CA ALA A 96 5.23 -14.12 -3.06
C ALA A 96 5.92 -14.43 -1.72
N VAL A 97 6.37 -15.68 -1.54
CA VAL A 97 7.16 -16.07 -0.37
C VAL A 97 8.48 -16.71 -0.83
N PRO A 98 9.65 -16.17 -0.41
CA PRO A 98 9.84 -14.91 0.34
C PRO A 98 9.33 -13.68 -0.42
N ASP A 99 8.96 -12.61 0.29
CA ASP A 99 8.33 -11.40 -0.28
C ASP A 99 9.35 -10.48 -1.00
N ASN A 100 9.95 -11.00 -2.07
CA ASN A 100 10.93 -10.35 -2.92
C ASN A 100 10.93 -10.93 -4.36
N ALA A 101 11.84 -10.45 -5.21
CA ALA A 101 12.02 -10.88 -6.60
C ALA A 101 12.13 -12.40 -6.83
N GLN A 102 12.64 -13.14 -5.85
CA GLN A 102 12.87 -14.59 -5.91
C GLN A 102 11.70 -15.40 -5.33
N GLY A 103 10.72 -14.75 -4.72
CA GLY A 103 9.54 -15.39 -4.16
C GLY A 103 8.67 -16.07 -5.20
N LEU A 104 8.04 -17.16 -4.79
CA LEU A 104 7.02 -17.84 -5.57
C LEU A 104 5.64 -17.56 -4.97
N PRO A 105 4.62 -17.21 -5.77
CA PRO A 105 3.24 -17.09 -5.30
C PRO A 105 2.61 -18.49 -5.15
N PHE A 106 3.19 -19.30 -4.25
CA PHE A 106 2.83 -20.71 -4.09
C PHE A 106 1.35 -20.90 -3.74
N PHE A 107 0.73 -19.93 -3.06
CA PHE A 107 -0.66 -20.05 -2.61
C PHE A 107 -1.66 -20.07 -3.78
N GLY A 108 -1.50 -19.20 -4.78
CA GLY A 108 -2.32 -19.21 -5.99
C GLY A 108 -2.21 -20.53 -6.76
N TYR A 109 -1.00 -21.07 -6.88
CA TYR A 109 -0.78 -22.41 -7.44
C TYR A 109 -1.46 -23.50 -6.59
N ALA A 110 -1.39 -23.37 -5.26
CA ALA A 110 -2.02 -24.32 -4.34
C ALA A 110 -3.55 -24.33 -4.42
N LEU A 111 -4.19 -23.21 -4.74
CA LEU A 111 -5.63 -23.17 -5.00
C LEU A 111 -5.99 -24.02 -6.23
N ILE A 112 -5.27 -23.85 -7.34
CA ILE A 112 -5.51 -24.61 -8.57
C ILE A 112 -5.21 -26.11 -8.37
N ASP A 113 -4.09 -26.43 -7.71
CA ASP A 113 -3.73 -27.80 -7.38
C ASP A 113 -4.73 -28.46 -6.42
N GLN A 114 -5.23 -27.73 -5.41
CA GLN A 114 -6.26 -28.24 -4.50
C GLN A 114 -7.59 -28.49 -5.25
N TRP A 115 -7.96 -27.61 -6.18
CA TRP A 115 -9.13 -27.82 -7.04
C TRP A 115 -8.97 -29.12 -7.83
N GLN A 116 -7.80 -29.34 -8.44
CA GLN A 116 -7.52 -30.54 -9.24
C GLN A 116 -7.54 -31.83 -8.40
N ARG A 117 -7.06 -31.78 -7.16
CA ARG A 117 -7.01 -32.95 -6.25
C ARG A 117 -8.36 -33.31 -5.63
N SER A 118 -9.30 -32.36 -5.56
CA SER A 118 -10.61 -32.55 -4.94
C SER A 118 -11.46 -33.50 -5.79
N SER A 119 -11.49 -34.78 -5.40
CA SER A 119 -11.83 -35.93 -6.27
C SER A 119 -13.26 -36.46 -6.11
N SER A 120 -14.18 -35.68 -5.55
CA SER A 120 -15.58 -36.07 -5.38
C SER A 120 -16.50 -35.25 -6.29
N SER A 121 -16.65 -35.70 -7.55
CA SER A 121 -17.35 -35.04 -8.66
C SER A 121 -16.69 -33.74 -9.11
N LYS A 122 -16.52 -33.54 -10.43
CA LYS A 122 -15.74 -32.43 -11.02
C LYS A 122 -15.99 -31.12 -10.26
N PRO A 123 -14.99 -30.58 -9.54
CA PRO A 123 -15.18 -29.39 -8.73
C PRO A 123 -15.61 -28.21 -9.61
N CYS A 124 -16.33 -27.27 -9.02
CA CYS A 124 -16.97 -26.18 -9.76
C CYS A 124 -15.94 -25.45 -10.63
N LYS A 125 -16.16 -25.37 -11.95
CA LYS A 125 -15.25 -24.66 -12.87
C LYS A 125 -15.18 -23.15 -12.56
N ALA A 126 -16.17 -22.61 -11.86
CA ALA A 126 -16.12 -21.24 -11.35
C ALA A 126 -15.07 -21.07 -10.24
N ASP A 127 -14.89 -22.07 -9.36
CA ASP A 127 -13.83 -22.03 -8.34
C ASP A 127 -12.44 -22.14 -8.97
N LEU A 128 -12.29 -22.92 -10.05
CA LEU A 128 -11.05 -22.95 -10.82
C LEU A 128 -10.76 -21.58 -11.45
N ALA A 129 -11.76 -20.98 -12.11
CA ALA A 129 -11.61 -19.65 -12.68
C ALA A 129 -11.25 -18.61 -11.62
N LEU A 130 -11.86 -18.68 -10.43
CA LEU A 130 -11.53 -17.82 -9.29
C LEU A 130 -10.11 -18.05 -8.78
N ALA A 131 -9.67 -19.30 -8.66
CA ALA A 131 -8.29 -19.65 -8.30
C ALA A 131 -7.26 -19.15 -9.33
N CYS A 132 -7.57 -19.27 -10.62
CA CYS A 132 -6.78 -18.67 -11.69
C CYS A 132 -6.77 -17.14 -11.60
N GLY A 133 -7.89 -16.53 -11.21
CA GLY A 133 -8.00 -15.09 -10.99
C GLY A 133 -7.03 -14.64 -9.89
N TRP A 134 -7.05 -15.35 -8.76
CA TRP A 134 -6.16 -15.13 -7.62
C TRP A 134 -4.68 -15.29 -8.01
N LEU A 135 -4.30 -16.38 -8.69
CA LEU A 135 -2.93 -16.56 -9.15
C LEU A 135 -2.52 -15.48 -10.18
N GLY A 136 -3.43 -15.08 -11.05
CA GLY A 136 -3.23 -14.01 -12.03
C GLY A 136 -2.85 -12.68 -11.36
N HIS A 137 -3.51 -12.33 -10.24
CA HIS A 137 -3.11 -11.20 -9.39
C HIS A 137 -1.66 -11.31 -8.94
N GLN A 138 -1.31 -12.41 -8.26
CA GLN A 138 0.02 -12.59 -7.66
C GLN A 138 1.14 -12.63 -8.71
N LEU A 139 0.85 -13.14 -9.91
CA LEU A 139 1.79 -13.12 -11.03
C LEU A 139 1.92 -11.72 -11.63
N ALA A 140 0.82 -10.97 -11.74
CA ALA A 140 0.83 -9.61 -12.25
C ALA A 140 1.60 -8.64 -11.35
N ASP A 141 1.57 -8.86 -10.03
CA ASP A 141 2.28 -8.07 -9.02
C ASP A 141 3.81 -8.04 -9.18
N TRP A 142 4.38 -9.00 -9.90
CA TRP A 142 5.83 -9.18 -9.86
C TRP A 142 6.62 -8.03 -10.48
N TYR A 143 6.20 -7.51 -11.63
CA TYR A 143 6.88 -6.34 -12.21
C TYR A 143 6.71 -5.05 -11.41
N PRO A 144 5.50 -4.66 -10.98
CA PRO A 144 5.32 -3.44 -10.20
C PRO A 144 5.95 -3.50 -8.80
N HIS A 145 6.08 -4.67 -8.17
CA HIS A 145 6.45 -4.78 -6.75
C HIS A 145 7.72 -5.55 -6.44
N TYR A 146 8.23 -6.36 -7.37
CA TYR A 146 9.34 -7.28 -7.07
C TYR A 146 10.48 -7.20 -8.07
N ALA A 147 10.23 -6.86 -9.33
CA ALA A 147 11.28 -6.77 -10.34
C ALA A 147 12.32 -5.72 -9.96
N ARG A 148 13.59 -6.09 -9.99
CA ARG A 148 14.65 -5.14 -9.65
C ARG A 148 14.69 -3.98 -10.62
N MET A 149 14.51 -2.77 -10.10
CA MET A 149 14.60 -1.52 -10.83
C MET A 149 15.88 -0.79 -10.45
N GLU A 150 16.55 -0.19 -11.42
CA GLU A 150 17.63 0.77 -11.22
C GLU A 150 17.05 2.18 -11.01
N LYS A 151 17.92 3.11 -10.59
CA LYS A 151 17.64 4.55 -10.53
C LYS A 151 16.97 5.08 -11.80
N GLY A 152 16.02 5.99 -11.63
CA GLY A 152 15.19 6.56 -12.69
C GLY A 152 14.10 5.63 -13.24
N GLY A 153 13.79 4.52 -12.55
CA GLY A 153 12.70 3.61 -12.94
C GLY A 153 13.03 2.71 -14.13
N VAL A 154 14.31 2.39 -14.33
CA VAL A 154 14.78 1.53 -15.44
C VAL A 154 14.85 0.07 -14.97
N LEU A 155 14.31 -0.87 -15.75
CA LEU A 155 14.38 -2.30 -15.41
C LEU A 155 15.85 -2.78 -15.41
N SER A 156 16.27 -3.48 -14.35
CA SER A 156 17.63 -4.00 -14.23
C SER A 156 17.92 -5.09 -15.28
N GLN A 157 19.19 -5.29 -15.61
CA GLN A 157 19.64 -6.41 -16.44
C GLN A 157 19.37 -7.76 -15.78
N ASP A 158 19.39 -7.80 -14.45
CA ASP A 158 18.93 -8.92 -13.64
C ASP A 158 17.68 -8.49 -12.86
N PRO A 159 16.47 -8.60 -13.47
CA PRO A 159 15.24 -8.20 -12.81
C PRO A 159 14.84 -9.14 -11.67
N THR A 160 15.51 -10.29 -11.52
CA THR A 160 15.23 -11.29 -10.47
C THR A 160 16.11 -11.13 -9.24
N GLY A 161 17.09 -10.23 -9.29
CA GLY A 161 17.94 -9.91 -8.16
C GLY A 161 17.18 -9.20 -7.04
N VAL A 162 17.61 -9.41 -5.80
CA VAL A 162 17.06 -8.67 -4.66
C VAL A 162 17.60 -7.23 -4.69
N ALA A 163 16.71 -6.24 -4.60
CA ALA A 163 17.08 -4.83 -4.56
C ALA A 163 17.75 -4.47 -3.22
N ASP A 164 18.67 -3.50 -3.26
CA ASP A 164 19.33 -2.97 -2.06
C ASP A 164 18.52 -1.86 -1.36
N GLU A 165 17.43 -1.38 -1.98
CA GLU A 165 16.58 -0.27 -1.53
C GLU A 165 17.38 1.01 -1.26
N ILE A 166 18.45 1.21 -2.04
CA ILE A 166 19.35 2.37 -1.99
C ILE A 166 19.72 2.82 -3.41
N ASN A 167 20.23 1.91 -4.23
CA ASN A 167 20.59 2.17 -5.64
C ASN A 167 19.69 1.44 -6.62
N SER A 168 18.98 0.44 -6.12
CA SER A 168 17.98 -0.35 -6.82
C SER A 168 16.76 -0.53 -5.93
N PHE A 169 15.60 -0.72 -6.54
CA PHE A 169 14.30 -0.74 -5.87
C PHE A 169 13.50 -1.99 -6.27
N SER A 170 12.70 -2.52 -5.34
CA SER A 170 11.82 -3.66 -5.60
C SER A 170 10.57 -3.22 -6.36
N GLY A 171 10.62 -3.27 -7.68
CA GLY A 171 9.49 -2.99 -8.55
C GLY A 171 9.37 -1.53 -9.00
N PHE A 172 8.66 -1.34 -10.10
CA PHE A 172 8.48 -0.01 -10.70
C PHE A 172 7.72 0.97 -9.79
N ALA A 173 6.77 0.46 -9.00
CA ALA A 173 5.99 1.28 -8.07
C ALA A 173 6.88 1.93 -6.99
N ASP A 174 8.00 1.28 -6.68
CA ASP A 174 8.93 1.68 -5.63
C ASP A 174 10.13 2.47 -6.17
N ALA A 175 10.28 2.58 -7.50
CA ALA A 175 11.45 3.17 -8.15
C ALA A 175 11.42 4.70 -8.29
N HIS A 176 10.67 5.36 -7.41
CA HIS A 176 10.53 6.82 -7.30
C HIS A 176 10.15 7.62 -8.58
N PRO A 177 9.20 7.15 -9.43
CA PRO A 177 8.84 7.85 -10.67
C PRO A 177 8.11 9.19 -10.46
N ILE A 178 7.57 9.49 -9.27
CA ILE A 178 6.75 10.68 -9.00
C ILE A 178 7.56 11.76 -8.28
N PHE A 179 8.23 11.41 -7.17
CA PHE A 179 8.98 12.40 -6.38
C PHE A 179 10.48 12.46 -6.74
N GLY A 180 10.95 11.51 -7.55
CA GLY A 180 12.33 11.37 -7.98
C GLY A 180 13.18 10.59 -6.97
N ASP A 181 14.28 10.02 -7.46
CA ASP A 181 15.22 9.20 -6.69
C ASP A 181 16.41 9.99 -6.11
N ASP A 182 16.42 11.30 -6.33
CA ASP A 182 17.44 12.21 -5.85
C ASP A 182 17.11 12.69 -4.43
N HIS A 183 17.04 11.77 -3.47
CA HIS A 183 16.87 12.04 -2.04
C HIS A 183 17.73 11.12 -1.18
N PRO A 184 17.99 11.44 0.10
CA PRO A 184 18.64 10.51 1.02
C PRO A 184 17.82 9.22 1.20
N PRO A 185 18.46 8.07 1.51
CA PRO A 185 17.78 6.77 1.62
C PRO A 185 16.57 6.75 2.58
N SER A 186 16.62 7.52 3.66
CA SER A 186 15.52 7.67 4.64
C SER A 186 14.26 8.27 4.01
N ILE A 187 14.43 9.30 3.19
CA ILE A 187 13.36 9.97 2.46
C ILE A 187 12.83 9.05 1.36
N LEU A 188 13.72 8.43 0.59
CA LEU A 188 13.34 7.49 -0.47
C LEU A 188 12.42 6.41 0.09
N ARG A 189 12.82 5.67 1.13
CA ARG A 189 11.98 4.60 1.69
C ARG A 189 10.62 5.05 2.22
N THR A 190 10.52 6.26 2.78
CA THR A 190 9.23 6.80 3.19
C THR A 190 8.38 7.19 1.99
N ASN A 191 9.01 7.78 0.97
CA ASN A 191 8.35 8.06 -0.29
C ASN A 191 7.95 6.77 -1.01
N THR A 192 8.67 5.66 -0.88
CA THR A 192 8.34 4.38 -1.54
C THR A 192 6.90 3.98 -1.25
N VAL A 193 6.50 3.96 0.02
CA VAL A 193 5.13 3.60 0.42
C VAL A 193 4.07 4.53 -0.20
N ILE A 194 4.40 5.82 -0.32
CA ILE A 194 3.49 6.83 -0.87
C ILE A 194 3.44 6.77 -2.40
N GLU A 195 4.60 6.68 -3.05
CA GLU A 195 4.74 6.62 -4.50
C GLU A 195 4.18 5.36 -5.08
N HIS A 196 4.38 4.25 -4.37
CA HIS A 196 3.71 2.99 -4.64
C HIS A 196 2.24 3.30 -4.81
N ALA A 197 1.55 3.69 -3.73
CA ALA A 197 0.11 4.01 -3.70
C ALA A 197 -0.35 5.03 -4.78
N LEU A 198 0.52 5.96 -5.20
CA LEU A 198 0.22 6.91 -6.26
C LEU A 198 0.44 6.35 -7.68
N ILE A 199 1.31 5.37 -7.91
CA ILE A 199 1.49 4.74 -9.23
C ILE A 199 0.34 3.79 -9.52
N GLU A 200 0.15 2.84 -8.62
CA GLU A 200 -1.09 2.17 -8.24
C GLU A 200 -2.37 2.94 -8.68
N LEU A 201 -2.60 4.11 -8.09
CA LEU A 201 -3.67 5.08 -8.45
C LEU A 201 -3.75 5.39 -9.93
N PHE A 202 -2.64 5.89 -10.48
CA PHE A 202 -2.61 6.44 -11.83
C PHE A 202 -2.91 5.35 -12.85
N TYR A 203 -2.41 4.13 -12.64
CA TYR A 203 -2.69 3.00 -13.51
C TYR A 203 -4.17 2.62 -13.47
N ASP A 204 -4.80 2.69 -12.31
CA ASP A 204 -6.23 2.42 -12.15
C ASP A 204 -7.13 3.45 -12.84
N ILE A 205 -6.80 4.74 -12.71
CA ILE A 205 -7.48 5.81 -13.47
C ILE A 205 -7.40 5.53 -14.97
N ILE A 206 -6.20 5.19 -15.45
CA ILE A 206 -5.94 4.98 -16.87
C ILE A 206 -6.66 3.71 -17.36
N ALA A 207 -6.58 2.60 -16.64
CA ALA A 207 -7.25 1.34 -16.98
C ALA A 207 -8.77 1.50 -17.07
N VAL A 208 -9.38 2.19 -16.10
CA VAL A 208 -10.81 2.50 -16.13
C VAL A 208 -11.19 3.39 -17.32
N HIS A 209 -10.33 4.34 -17.67
CA HIS A 209 -10.56 5.24 -18.81
C HIS A 209 -10.41 4.54 -20.16
N GLU A 210 -9.41 3.66 -20.32
CA GLU A 210 -9.16 2.90 -21.55
C GLU A 210 -10.29 1.92 -21.89
N HIS A 211 -10.85 1.26 -20.87
CA HIS A 211 -11.89 0.23 -21.04
C HIS A 211 -13.30 0.76 -20.81
N ASP A 212 -13.54 2.03 -21.12
CA ASP A 212 -14.84 2.70 -20.95
C ASP A 212 -15.95 1.99 -21.76
N SER A 213 -16.56 0.95 -21.18
CA SER A 213 -18.01 0.70 -21.20
C SER A 213 -18.45 -0.73 -20.86
N GLU A 214 -17.67 -1.76 -20.53
CA GLU A 214 -18.30 -3.07 -20.14
C GLU A 214 -17.75 -3.65 -18.82
N LEU A 215 -16.42 -3.75 -18.68
CA LEU A 215 -15.77 -4.49 -17.59
C LEU A 215 -15.96 -3.87 -16.19
N PHE A 216 -16.13 -2.55 -16.11
CA PHE A 216 -16.16 -1.81 -14.84
C PHE A 216 -17.43 -0.98 -14.67
N LYS A 217 -18.49 -1.26 -15.45
CA LYS A 217 -19.79 -0.56 -15.38
C LYS A 217 -20.50 -0.79 -14.04
N ASP A 218 -20.30 -1.96 -13.44
CA ASP A 218 -20.93 -2.33 -12.19
C ASP A 218 -19.89 -2.61 -11.11
N PRO A 219 -19.56 -1.61 -10.26
CA PRO A 219 -18.56 -1.81 -9.21
C PRO A 219 -19.00 -2.84 -8.15
N LEU A 220 -20.28 -3.24 -8.12
CA LEU A 220 -20.77 -4.35 -7.29
C LEU A 220 -20.28 -5.72 -7.76
N LYS A 221 -19.87 -5.82 -9.03
CA LYS A 221 -19.35 -7.05 -9.61
C LYS A 221 -17.83 -7.11 -9.59
N CYS A 222 -17.16 -6.02 -9.24
CA CYS A 222 -15.70 -5.92 -9.25
C CYS A 222 -15.00 -6.77 -8.18
N LEU A 223 -15.65 -7.71 -7.52
CA LEU A 223 -15.02 -8.68 -6.63
C LEU A 223 -15.75 -10.02 -6.72
N ALA A 224 -15.02 -11.08 -7.04
CA ALA A 224 -15.46 -12.46 -6.84
C ALA A 224 -14.83 -13.01 -5.56
N MET A 225 -15.51 -13.92 -4.87
CA MET A 225 -14.97 -14.55 -3.65
C MET A 225 -15.53 -15.96 -3.50
N PHE A 226 -14.78 -16.83 -2.83
CA PHE A 226 -15.20 -18.19 -2.50
C PHE A 226 -16.41 -18.18 -1.54
N SER A 227 -17.18 -19.26 -1.52
CA SER A 227 -18.32 -19.41 -0.60
C SER A 227 -17.88 -19.40 0.87
N ASP A 228 -18.79 -19.00 1.75
CA ASP A 228 -18.60 -19.02 3.21
C ASP A 228 -18.83 -20.41 3.84
N THR A 229 -18.74 -21.47 3.03
CA THR A 229 -18.89 -22.86 3.47
C THR A 229 -17.57 -23.42 3.97
N ASP A 230 -17.58 -24.35 4.93
CA ASP A 230 -16.37 -24.95 5.51
C ASP A 230 -15.47 -25.68 4.51
N ASP A 231 -16.06 -26.14 3.40
CA ASP A 231 -15.43 -26.89 2.32
C ASP A 231 -14.96 -26.02 1.15
N ASN A 232 -15.04 -24.69 1.27
CA ASN A 232 -14.62 -23.80 0.19
C ASN A 232 -13.11 -23.95 -0.12
N LEU A 233 -12.75 -23.69 -1.37
CA LEU A 233 -11.41 -23.96 -1.89
C LEU A 233 -10.32 -23.19 -1.13
N LEU A 234 -10.55 -21.93 -0.76
CA LEU A 234 -9.59 -21.09 -0.04
C LEU A 234 -9.27 -21.65 1.34
N THR A 235 -10.32 -21.98 2.10
CA THR A 235 -10.20 -22.55 3.44
C THR A 235 -9.51 -23.91 3.40
N VAL A 236 -9.93 -24.82 2.52
CA VAL A 236 -9.33 -26.15 2.37
C VAL A 236 -7.86 -26.03 1.94
N THR A 237 -7.55 -25.12 1.01
CA THR A 237 -6.17 -24.89 0.57
C THR A 237 -5.30 -24.35 1.69
N SER A 238 -5.80 -23.40 2.48
CA SER A 238 -5.04 -22.83 3.61
C SER A 238 -4.71 -23.88 4.69
N GLU A 239 -5.58 -24.86 4.91
CA GLU A 239 -5.36 -25.95 5.88
C GLU A 239 -4.17 -26.85 5.48
N ARG A 240 -3.83 -26.94 4.18
CA ARG A 240 -2.66 -27.71 3.70
C ARG A 240 -1.35 -27.28 4.36
N PHE A 241 -1.28 -26.04 4.82
CA PHE A 241 -0.07 -25.43 5.37
C PHE A 241 -0.07 -25.37 6.91
N LYS A 242 -0.93 -26.16 7.55
CA LYS A 242 -1.01 -26.26 9.01
C LYS A 242 0.37 -26.49 9.64
N GLY A 243 0.66 -25.71 10.67
CA GLY A 243 1.95 -25.74 11.38
C GLY A 243 3.01 -24.82 10.80
N ILE A 244 2.77 -24.23 9.62
CA ILE A 244 3.64 -23.23 9.00
C ILE A 244 2.90 -21.88 8.86
N TYR A 245 1.66 -21.91 8.36
CA TYR A 245 0.83 -20.72 8.16
C TYR A 245 -0.54 -20.85 8.85
N THR A 246 -1.18 -19.70 9.10
CA THR A 246 -2.51 -19.65 9.74
C THR A 246 -3.60 -19.96 8.72
N ARG A 247 -4.43 -20.98 8.98
CA ARG A 247 -5.62 -21.29 8.19
C ARG A 247 -6.54 -20.07 8.05
N ILE A 248 -7.09 -19.83 6.86
CA ILE A 248 -8.12 -18.81 6.61
C ILE A 248 -9.50 -19.45 6.83
N PRO A 249 -10.21 -19.10 7.91
CA PRO A 249 -11.47 -19.74 8.23
C PRO A 249 -12.64 -19.09 7.43
N PRO A 250 -13.68 -19.87 7.08
CA PRO A 250 -14.77 -19.40 6.22
C PRO A 250 -15.54 -18.24 6.84
N GLU A 251 -15.67 -18.19 8.16
CA GLU A 251 -16.34 -17.12 8.90
C GLU A 251 -15.67 -15.74 8.71
N HIS A 252 -14.41 -15.69 8.28
CA HIS A 252 -13.74 -14.42 7.98
C HIS A 252 -14.12 -13.89 6.58
N LEU A 253 -14.49 -14.74 5.62
CA LEU A 253 -14.71 -14.33 4.22
C LEU A 253 -15.75 -13.22 4.04
N PRO A 254 -16.90 -13.20 4.75
CA PRO A 254 -17.84 -12.10 4.66
C PRO A 254 -17.24 -10.75 5.07
N SER A 255 -16.38 -10.75 6.10
CA SER A 255 -15.74 -9.53 6.59
C SER A 255 -14.64 -9.03 5.65
N LEU A 256 -13.82 -9.95 5.12
CA LEU A 256 -12.79 -9.68 4.11
C LEU A 256 -13.42 -9.05 2.86
N THR A 257 -14.47 -9.69 2.35
CA THR A 257 -15.24 -9.24 1.19
C THR A 257 -15.83 -7.84 1.42
N ALA A 258 -16.54 -7.64 2.54
CA ALA A 258 -17.22 -6.38 2.82
C ALA A 258 -16.25 -5.21 3.03
N ASN A 259 -15.07 -5.47 3.61
CA ASN A 259 -14.04 -4.45 3.79
C ASN A 259 -13.47 -4.03 2.43
N PHE A 260 -13.11 -4.98 1.57
CA PHE A 260 -12.52 -4.63 0.27
C PHE A 260 -13.54 -4.01 -0.69
N GLN A 261 -14.80 -4.47 -0.71
CA GLN A 261 -15.86 -3.82 -1.51
C GLN A 261 -16.02 -2.32 -1.22
N GLN A 262 -15.74 -1.88 0.02
CA GLN A 262 -15.75 -0.45 0.36
C GLN A 262 -14.56 0.28 -0.28
N VAL A 263 -13.38 -0.34 -0.30
CA VAL A 263 -12.22 0.18 -1.03
C VAL A 263 -12.57 0.35 -2.50
N ILE A 264 -13.13 -0.69 -3.14
CA ILE A 264 -13.54 -0.65 -4.56
C ILE A 264 -14.54 0.47 -4.85
N PHE A 265 -15.53 0.62 -3.99
CA PHE A 265 -16.52 1.67 -4.13
C PHE A 265 -15.89 3.07 -4.13
N LEU A 266 -15.04 3.34 -3.14
CA LEU A 266 -14.41 4.65 -2.96
C LEU A 266 -13.44 4.96 -4.09
N MET A 267 -12.68 3.95 -4.50
CA MET A 267 -11.82 4.00 -5.66
C MET A 267 -12.58 4.46 -6.90
N ARG A 268 -13.69 3.79 -7.19
CA ARG A 268 -14.48 4.09 -8.37
C ARG A 268 -15.07 5.48 -8.30
N LEU A 269 -15.63 5.87 -7.16
CA LEU A 269 -16.17 7.21 -6.95
C LEU A 269 -15.12 8.28 -7.25
N LEU A 270 -13.90 8.07 -6.78
CA LEU A 270 -12.79 9.00 -6.98
C LEU A 270 -12.38 9.11 -8.45
N ILE A 271 -12.24 7.98 -9.15
CA ILE A 271 -11.96 7.97 -10.60
C ILE A 271 -13.07 8.71 -11.37
N GLU A 272 -14.33 8.51 -11.02
CA GLU A 272 -15.46 9.20 -11.66
C GLU A 272 -15.47 10.70 -11.39
N VAL A 273 -15.12 11.12 -10.17
CA VAL A 273 -14.92 12.54 -9.85
C VAL A 273 -13.77 13.11 -10.68
N ILE A 274 -12.64 12.42 -10.79
CA ILE A 274 -11.53 12.84 -11.65
C ILE A 274 -11.98 12.99 -13.11
N ARG A 275 -12.68 12.00 -13.67
CA ARG A 275 -13.20 12.07 -15.04
C ARG A 275 -14.09 13.30 -15.26
N VAL A 276 -14.96 13.61 -14.31
CA VAL A 276 -15.93 14.72 -14.43
C VAL A 276 -15.26 16.08 -14.28
N TYR A 277 -14.35 16.23 -13.32
CA TYR A 277 -13.78 17.54 -12.94
C TYR A 277 -12.41 17.80 -13.58
N ARG A 278 -11.72 16.77 -14.05
CA ARG A 278 -10.37 16.81 -14.65
C ARG A 278 -10.27 15.93 -15.89
N PRO A 279 -11.05 16.19 -16.95
CA PRO A 279 -11.10 15.32 -18.13
C PRO A 279 -9.74 15.15 -18.84
N GLY A 280 -8.81 16.12 -18.75
CA GLY A 280 -7.45 16.02 -19.31
C GLY A 280 -6.39 15.45 -18.37
N LEU A 281 -6.75 15.12 -17.12
CA LEU A 281 -5.78 14.57 -16.16
C LEU A 281 -5.34 13.16 -16.56
N VAL A 282 -6.25 12.34 -17.11
CA VAL A 282 -5.91 10.97 -17.52
C VAL A 282 -4.79 10.98 -18.57
N ASP A 283 -4.90 11.81 -19.60
CA ASP A 283 -3.87 11.95 -20.63
C ASP A 283 -2.53 12.46 -20.04
N SER A 284 -2.61 13.37 -19.07
CA SER A 284 -1.42 13.89 -18.38
C SER A 284 -0.73 12.82 -17.53
N LEU A 285 -1.50 12.01 -16.81
CA LEU A 285 -0.99 10.88 -16.03
C LEU A 285 -0.37 9.83 -16.94
N ARG A 286 -1.05 9.51 -18.04
CA ARG A 286 -0.55 8.54 -19.02
C ARG A 286 0.77 9.01 -19.63
N LEU A 287 0.86 10.27 -20.03
CA LEU A 287 2.09 10.82 -20.62
C LEU A 287 3.28 10.76 -19.66
N ARG A 288 3.06 10.90 -18.34
CA ARG A 288 4.14 11.02 -17.35
C ARG A 288 4.52 9.70 -16.68
N PHE A 289 3.55 8.83 -16.41
CA PHE A 289 3.75 7.70 -15.48
C PHE A 289 3.40 6.34 -16.07
N TRP A 290 2.67 6.28 -17.19
CA TRP A 290 2.26 5.01 -17.79
C TRP A 290 3.36 4.41 -18.65
N GLN A 291 3.69 3.15 -18.38
CA GLN A 291 4.70 2.39 -19.08
C GLN A 291 4.05 1.12 -19.67
N ASN A 292 3.72 1.18 -20.96
CA ASN A 292 3.10 0.05 -21.68
C ASN A 292 3.91 -1.24 -21.51
N GLU A 293 5.23 -1.14 -21.51
CA GLU A 293 6.12 -2.30 -21.35
C GLU A 293 5.86 -3.05 -20.04
N PHE A 294 5.66 -2.36 -18.90
CA PHE A 294 5.43 -3.03 -17.62
C PHE A 294 4.06 -3.70 -17.55
N VAL A 295 3.06 -3.10 -18.18
CA VAL A 295 1.73 -3.71 -18.31
C VAL A 295 1.79 -4.96 -19.17
N GLU A 296 2.41 -4.88 -20.35
CA GLU A 296 2.56 -6.04 -21.25
C GLU A 296 3.39 -7.15 -20.61
N ARG A 297 4.44 -6.81 -19.88
CA ARG A 297 5.26 -7.77 -19.14
C ARG A 297 4.48 -8.47 -18.02
N SER A 298 3.60 -7.75 -17.31
CA SER A 298 2.71 -8.33 -16.30
C SER A 298 1.70 -9.29 -16.95
N ILE A 299 1.15 -8.92 -18.11
CA ILE A 299 0.28 -9.78 -18.93
C ILE A 299 1.04 -11.04 -19.40
N ASP A 300 2.24 -10.88 -19.96
CA ASP A 300 3.09 -12.00 -20.40
C ASP A 300 3.42 -12.94 -19.25
N ARG A 301 3.67 -12.40 -18.05
CA ARG A 301 3.94 -13.22 -16.87
C ARG A 301 2.75 -14.09 -16.48
N VAL A 302 1.53 -13.56 -16.51
CA VAL A 302 0.32 -14.38 -16.28
C VAL A 302 0.18 -15.45 -17.36
N VAL A 303 0.43 -15.13 -18.63
CA VAL A 303 0.38 -16.12 -19.72
C VAL A 303 1.44 -17.22 -19.53
N ASP A 304 2.67 -16.84 -19.27
CA ASP A 304 3.82 -17.77 -19.23
C ASP A 304 3.84 -18.63 -17.96
N PHE A 305 3.43 -18.08 -16.82
CA PHE A 305 3.51 -18.76 -15.53
C PHE A 305 2.17 -19.30 -15.02
N MET A 306 1.07 -19.11 -15.74
CA MET A 306 -0.20 -19.79 -15.44
C MET A 306 -0.76 -20.51 -16.65
N PHE A 307 -1.03 -19.81 -17.75
CA PHE A 307 -1.69 -20.43 -18.91
C PHE A 307 -0.79 -21.38 -19.71
N ARG A 308 0.54 -21.26 -19.63
CA ARG A 308 1.48 -22.22 -20.24
C ARG A 308 1.89 -23.37 -19.32
N GLN A 309 1.36 -23.40 -18.10
CA GLN A 309 1.71 -24.42 -17.11
C GLN A 309 0.70 -25.56 -17.14
N ASP A 310 1.18 -26.79 -17.14
CA ASP A 310 0.34 -27.96 -16.93
C ASP A 310 0.03 -28.18 -15.43
N PHE A 311 -0.94 -29.04 -15.12
CA PHE A 311 -1.31 -29.31 -13.73
C PHE A 311 -0.19 -29.94 -12.89
N SER A 312 0.77 -30.64 -13.53
CA SER A 312 1.92 -31.22 -12.85
C SER A 312 2.92 -30.13 -12.44
N GLU A 313 3.21 -29.18 -13.34
CA GLU A 313 4.04 -28.01 -13.06
C GLU A 313 3.39 -27.13 -11.97
N ILE A 314 2.09 -26.87 -12.07
CA ILE A 314 1.32 -26.15 -11.04
C ILE A 314 1.42 -26.87 -9.68
N SER A 315 1.28 -28.20 -9.66
CA SER A 315 1.42 -28.97 -8.42
C SER A 315 2.83 -28.88 -7.81
N GLN A 316 3.88 -28.70 -8.61
CA GLN A 316 5.24 -28.51 -8.10
C GLN A 316 5.39 -27.13 -7.46
N MET A 317 4.80 -26.10 -8.08
CA MET A 317 4.84 -24.71 -7.60
C MET A 317 3.88 -24.43 -6.42
N ALA A 318 2.92 -25.32 -6.16
CA ALA A 318 1.97 -25.24 -5.04
C ALA A 318 2.59 -25.50 -3.65
N THR A 319 3.91 -25.70 -3.57
CA THR A 319 4.62 -25.97 -2.32
C THR A 319 5.44 -24.75 -1.92
N PRO A 320 5.34 -24.25 -0.68
CA PRO A 320 6.19 -23.15 -0.23
C PRO A 320 7.65 -23.57 -0.27
N LEU A 321 8.54 -22.63 -0.60
CA LEU A 321 9.98 -22.86 -0.47
C LEU A 321 10.28 -23.12 1.01
N ASN A 322 10.94 -24.26 1.30
CA ASN A 322 11.45 -24.54 2.63
C ASN A 322 12.60 -23.57 2.91
N ASP A 323 12.30 -22.46 3.57
CA ASP A 323 13.33 -21.73 4.30
C ASP A 323 13.77 -22.65 5.44
N THR A 324 14.89 -23.35 5.28
CA THR A 324 15.55 -24.02 6.40
C THR A 324 15.94 -22.95 7.39
N VAL A 325 15.14 -22.80 8.45
CA VAL A 325 15.48 -21.91 9.54
C VAL A 325 16.47 -22.66 10.44
N ASP A 326 17.76 -22.43 10.19
CA ASP A 326 18.82 -22.98 11.03
C ASP A 326 18.80 -22.29 12.40
N GLY A 327 18.14 -22.90 13.38
CA GLY A 327 18.23 -22.50 14.78
C GLY A 327 17.00 -22.87 15.62
N PRO A 328 17.18 -23.29 16.89
CA PRO A 328 16.07 -23.71 17.75
C PRO A 328 15.13 -22.57 18.21
N ASP A 329 15.47 -21.30 17.98
CA ASP A 329 14.72 -20.12 18.47
C ASP A 329 14.54 -19.03 17.39
N SER A 330 14.27 -19.42 16.14
CA SER A 330 14.08 -18.44 15.07
C SER A 330 12.66 -17.88 15.05
N PHE A 331 12.45 -16.79 15.78
CA PHE A 331 11.25 -15.97 15.61
C PHE A 331 11.42 -15.14 14.34
N ARG A 332 10.61 -15.43 13.30
CA ARG A 332 10.36 -14.44 12.25
C ARG A 332 9.51 -13.35 12.89
N LEU A 333 10.15 -12.26 13.34
CA LEU A 333 9.48 -10.97 13.26
C LEU A 333 9.19 -10.78 11.78
N ILE A 334 7.95 -11.10 11.37
CA ILE A 334 7.43 -10.65 10.08
C ILE A 334 7.37 -9.14 10.26
N ASN A 335 8.49 -8.48 9.94
CA ASN A 335 8.52 -7.04 9.77
C ASN A 335 7.69 -6.81 8.52
N SER A 336 6.39 -6.72 8.74
CA SER A 336 5.40 -6.71 7.71
C SER A 336 5.60 -5.45 6.91
N LYS A 337 6.02 -5.60 5.65
CA LYS A 337 5.84 -4.53 4.68
C LYS A 337 4.41 -4.05 4.84
N MET A 338 4.29 -2.75 5.10
CA MET A 338 3.04 -2.07 5.36
C MET A 338 2.04 -2.51 4.29
N GLY A 339 0.95 -3.18 4.70
CA GLY A 339 -0.22 -3.18 3.84
C GLY A 339 -0.51 -1.72 3.48
N SER A 340 -0.96 -1.44 2.26
CA SER A 340 -0.87 -0.07 1.73
C SER A 340 -1.50 0.95 2.67
N THR A 341 -0.69 1.97 3.02
CA THR A 341 -1.10 3.18 3.77
C THR A 341 -2.41 3.75 3.27
N LEU A 342 -2.67 3.47 2.00
CA LEU A 342 -3.85 3.84 1.33
C LEU A 342 -5.14 3.09 1.74
N PHE A 343 -5.14 1.76 1.79
CA PHE A 343 -6.32 0.99 2.17
C PHE A 343 -6.78 1.39 3.57
N ASP A 344 -5.84 1.79 4.44
CA ASP A 344 -6.13 2.29 5.77
C ASP A 344 -6.91 3.61 5.70
N ILE A 345 -6.46 4.52 4.83
CA ILE A 345 -7.17 5.78 4.61
C ILE A 345 -8.57 5.51 4.07
N LEU A 346 -8.73 4.69 3.02
CA LEU A 346 -10.04 4.35 2.45
C LEU A 346 -10.97 3.71 3.46
N TYR A 347 -10.48 2.75 4.25
CA TYR A 347 -11.26 2.08 5.27
C TYR A 347 -11.64 3.03 6.42
N SER A 348 -10.72 3.86 6.88
CA SER A 348 -10.99 4.85 7.92
C SER A 348 -12.06 5.86 7.48
N ILE A 349 -12.03 6.23 6.20
CA ILE A 349 -13.01 7.08 5.53
C ILE A 349 -14.36 6.38 5.31
N SER A 350 -14.38 5.07 5.09
CA SER A 350 -15.62 4.32 4.84
C SER A 350 -16.47 4.16 6.10
N LYS A 351 -15.86 4.16 7.29
CA LYS A 351 -16.54 4.04 8.60
C LYS A 351 -17.77 4.95 8.75
N PRO A 352 -17.70 6.27 8.48
CA PRO A 352 -18.87 7.15 8.51
C PRO A 352 -19.91 6.86 7.41
N LEU A 353 -19.52 6.26 6.28
CA LEU A 353 -20.40 5.96 5.15
C LEU A 353 -21.20 4.67 5.28
N LYS A 354 -20.79 3.75 6.17
CA LYS A 354 -21.55 2.54 6.49
C LYS A 354 -23.00 2.82 6.93
N LYS A 355 -23.30 4.08 7.33
CA LYS A 355 -24.65 4.55 7.72
C LYS A 355 -25.52 5.02 6.54
N MET A 356 -24.98 5.12 5.32
CA MET A 356 -25.74 5.48 4.13
C MET A 356 -26.23 4.21 3.41
N GLU A 357 -27.48 4.22 2.94
CA GLU A 357 -28.03 3.09 2.17
C GLU A 357 -27.16 2.79 0.95
N SER A 358 -26.72 1.54 0.84
CA SER A 358 -25.88 1.03 -0.24
C SER A 358 -26.40 1.45 -1.61
N LYS A 359 -27.70 1.30 -1.89
CA LYS A 359 -28.30 1.70 -3.19
C LYS A 359 -28.06 3.17 -3.58
N LYS A 360 -28.04 4.09 -2.62
CA LYS A 360 -27.82 5.52 -2.87
C LYS A 360 -26.35 5.83 -3.09
N LEU A 361 -25.46 5.16 -2.35
CA LEU A 361 -24.03 5.19 -2.57
C LEU A 361 -23.69 4.65 -3.96
N TRP A 362 -24.25 3.51 -4.38
CA TRP A 362 -23.99 2.93 -5.70
C TRP A 362 -24.55 3.76 -6.87
N LYS A 363 -25.68 4.45 -6.68
CA LYS A 363 -26.19 5.42 -7.66
C LYS A 363 -25.23 6.63 -7.82
N ALA A 364 -24.42 6.94 -6.79
CA ALA A 364 -23.40 7.97 -6.84
C ALA A 364 -22.19 7.63 -7.73
N VAL A 365 -21.90 6.35 -7.94
CA VAL A 365 -20.81 5.97 -8.84
C VAL A 365 -21.15 6.34 -10.29
N ARG A 366 -22.39 6.06 -10.70
CA ARG A 366 -22.84 6.34 -12.08
C ARG A 366 -23.13 7.82 -12.32
N ASP A 367 -23.53 8.51 -11.26
CA ASP A 367 -23.74 9.94 -11.27
C ASP A 367 -23.36 10.49 -9.89
N PRO A 368 -22.12 10.99 -9.70
CA PRO A 368 -21.69 11.59 -8.44
C PRO A 368 -22.63 12.72 -7.98
N PHE A 369 -23.39 13.31 -8.90
CA PHE A 369 -24.39 14.34 -8.60
C PHE A 369 -25.66 13.78 -7.92
N VAL A 370 -25.89 12.47 -7.90
CA VAL A 370 -27.00 11.84 -7.16
C VAL A 370 -26.84 11.96 -5.65
N LEU A 371 -25.61 12.05 -5.16
CA LEU A 371 -25.33 12.39 -3.76
C LEU A 371 -25.89 13.78 -3.40
N LEU A 372 -26.18 14.61 -4.41
CA LEU A 372 -26.74 15.95 -4.30
C LEU A 372 -28.28 15.96 -4.42
N GLY A 373 -28.92 14.87 -4.84
CA GLY A 373 -30.36 14.79 -5.12
C GLY A 373 -30.83 15.55 -6.37
N GLU A 374 -32.00 15.19 -6.91
CA GLU A 374 -32.49 15.68 -8.22
C GLU A 374 -32.93 17.16 -8.22
N GLY A 375 -32.52 17.94 -9.21
CA GLY A 375 -33.00 19.33 -9.44
C GLY A 375 -32.09 20.18 -10.34
N ALA A 376 -32.69 21.07 -11.14
CA ALA A 376 -32.08 21.86 -12.22
C ALA A 376 -30.91 22.82 -11.86
N GLY A 377 -30.41 22.82 -10.63
CA GLY A 377 -29.30 23.67 -10.18
C GLY A 377 -27.90 23.09 -10.40
N VAL A 378 -27.78 21.83 -10.85
CA VAL A 378 -26.51 21.09 -10.91
C VAL A 378 -25.49 21.70 -11.88
N ASN A 379 -25.93 22.29 -13.00
CA ASN A 379 -25.03 22.87 -14.01
C ASN A 379 -24.48 24.26 -13.64
N ILE A 380 -25.19 25.04 -12.82
CA ILE A 380 -24.74 26.36 -12.35
C ILE A 380 -23.76 26.24 -11.17
N VAL A 381 -23.85 25.15 -10.41
CA VAL A 381 -23.04 24.89 -9.22
C VAL A 381 -21.63 24.39 -9.57
N ARG A 382 -21.42 23.82 -10.77
CA ARG A 382 -20.14 23.24 -11.21
C ARG A 382 -18.92 24.18 -11.13
N GLY A 383 -19.08 25.49 -11.39
CA GLY A 383 -17.96 26.44 -11.39
C GLY A 383 -17.63 27.07 -10.04
N LEU A 384 -18.60 27.16 -9.12
CA LEU A 384 -18.44 27.79 -7.80
C LEU A 384 -18.14 26.78 -6.68
N PHE A 385 -18.27 25.48 -6.97
CA PHE A 385 -18.12 24.42 -5.97
C PHE A 385 -16.66 24.14 -5.61
N GLY A 386 -15.73 24.13 -6.58
CA GLY A 386 -14.35 23.66 -6.36
C GLY A 386 -13.62 24.36 -5.21
N GLN A 387 -13.83 25.67 -5.03
CA GLN A 387 -13.18 26.43 -3.96
C GLN A 387 -13.84 26.23 -2.59
N ALA A 388 -15.17 26.21 -2.52
CA ALA A 388 -15.89 25.87 -1.28
C ALA A 388 -15.66 24.39 -0.87
N LEU A 389 -15.47 23.51 -1.86
CA LEU A 389 -15.05 22.12 -1.71
C LEU A 389 -13.65 22.06 -1.09
N ARG A 390 -12.70 22.85 -1.62
CA ARG A 390 -11.34 23.03 -1.09
C ARG A 390 -11.31 23.45 0.36
N ASP A 391 -12.01 24.53 0.68
CA ASP A 391 -11.96 25.16 2.00
C ASP A 391 -12.57 24.23 3.05
N LYS A 392 -13.64 23.50 2.67
CA LYS A 392 -14.30 22.54 3.55
C LYS A 392 -13.54 21.22 3.67
N LEU A 393 -12.86 20.78 2.62
CA LEU A 393 -11.91 19.66 2.64
C LEU A 393 -10.73 19.95 3.56
N GLY A 394 -10.11 21.12 3.41
CA GLY A 394 -9.03 21.58 4.29
C GLY A 394 -9.46 21.57 5.75
N GLU A 395 -10.64 22.12 6.07
CA GLU A 395 -11.20 22.14 7.43
C GLU A 395 -11.47 20.71 7.98
N LEU A 396 -11.84 19.74 7.14
CA LEU A 396 -12.14 18.36 7.56
C LEU A 396 -10.88 17.51 7.74
N VAL A 397 -9.88 17.69 6.89
CA VAL A 397 -8.53 17.11 7.07
C VAL A 397 -7.95 17.60 8.40
N ASP A 398 -8.07 18.91 8.66
CA ASP A 398 -7.64 19.53 9.93
C ASP A 398 -8.42 19.00 11.14
N THR A 399 -9.70 18.60 10.99
CA THR A 399 -10.55 18.20 12.13
C THR A 399 -10.52 16.69 12.45
N HIS A 400 -10.37 15.81 11.45
CA HIS A 400 -10.51 14.35 11.63
C HIS A 400 -9.24 13.53 11.36
N VAL A 401 -8.30 14.02 10.54
CA VAL A 401 -7.04 13.29 10.24
C VAL A 401 -5.95 13.64 11.24
N TYR A 402 -5.90 14.91 11.70
CA TYR A 402 -4.92 15.42 12.66
C TYR A 402 -4.96 14.80 14.07
N ARG A 403 -6.04 14.08 14.44
CA ARG A 403 -6.17 13.47 15.78
C ARG A 403 -5.75 12.01 15.86
N SER A 404 -5.47 11.38 14.72
CA SER A 404 -4.80 10.09 14.66
C SER A 404 -3.32 10.30 14.40
N SER A 405 -2.47 9.43 14.92
CA SER A 405 -1.00 9.38 14.84
C SER A 405 -0.39 9.32 13.41
N LEU A 406 -0.87 10.14 12.46
CA LEU A 406 -0.79 9.92 11.01
C LEU A 406 -0.22 11.13 10.25
N VAL A 407 0.90 11.69 10.71
CA VAL A 407 1.60 12.81 10.06
C VAL A 407 1.93 12.51 8.59
N GLU A 408 2.25 11.26 8.28
CA GLU A 408 2.56 10.76 6.93
C GLU A 408 1.37 10.84 5.97
N LYS A 409 0.14 10.67 6.48
CA LYS A 409 -1.07 10.68 5.64
C LYS A 409 -1.49 12.09 5.25
N ASN A 410 -1.08 13.12 6.00
CA ASN A 410 -1.40 14.50 5.68
C ASN A 410 -0.81 14.93 4.33
N GLY A 411 0.43 14.51 4.04
CA GLY A 411 1.07 14.77 2.75
C GLY A 411 0.28 14.16 1.59
N LEU A 412 -0.05 12.87 1.68
CA LEU A 412 -0.79 12.15 0.64
C LEU A 412 -2.21 12.68 0.44
N VAL A 413 -2.91 12.99 1.53
CA VAL A 413 -4.22 13.64 1.44
C VAL A 413 -4.10 14.99 0.74
N SER A 414 -3.11 15.81 1.09
CA SER A 414 -2.87 17.11 0.45
C SER A 414 -2.53 16.98 -1.04
N PHE A 415 -1.76 15.95 -1.42
CA PHE A 415 -1.50 15.61 -2.82
C PHE A 415 -2.81 15.40 -3.58
N ILE A 416 -3.65 14.48 -3.11
CA ILE A 416 -4.88 14.09 -3.81
C ILE A 416 -5.86 15.26 -3.88
N LEU A 417 -5.99 16.03 -2.79
CA LEU A 417 -6.85 17.21 -2.78
C LEU A 417 -6.40 18.27 -3.78
N THR A 418 -5.10 18.55 -3.84
CA THR A 418 -4.56 19.48 -4.82
C THR A 418 -4.76 18.96 -6.24
N LEU A 419 -4.54 17.67 -6.49
CA LEU A 419 -4.77 17.03 -7.79
C LEU A 419 -6.23 17.20 -8.29
N LEU A 420 -7.20 17.08 -7.38
CA LEU A 420 -8.62 17.22 -7.69
C LEU A 420 -9.03 18.68 -7.91
N ILE A 421 -8.50 19.60 -7.09
CA ILE A 421 -9.10 20.93 -6.89
C ILE A 421 -8.30 22.03 -7.57
N ASP A 422 -7.00 21.87 -7.76
CA ASP A 422 -6.17 22.94 -8.29
C ASP A 422 -6.48 23.24 -9.77
N SER A 423 -6.86 24.48 -10.07
CA SER A 423 -7.19 24.92 -11.42
C SER A 423 -5.98 25.36 -12.24
N GLY A 424 -4.76 25.18 -11.71
CA GLY A 424 -3.52 25.49 -12.40
C GLY A 424 -3.32 24.66 -13.68
N ASP A 425 -2.40 25.14 -14.53
CA ASP A 425 -2.09 24.51 -15.83
C ASP A 425 -1.43 23.12 -15.68
N ASP A 426 -0.77 22.85 -14.54
CA ASP A 426 -0.16 21.55 -14.21
C ASP A 426 -0.60 21.05 -12.81
N PRO A 427 -1.78 20.39 -12.71
CA PRO A 427 -2.31 19.92 -11.43
C PRO A 427 -1.44 18.82 -10.78
N ILE A 428 -0.67 18.06 -11.57
CA ILE A 428 0.23 17.02 -11.06
C ILE A 428 1.42 17.67 -10.35
N HIS A 429 2.05 18.67 -10.98
CA HIS A 429 3.13 19.41 -10.36
C HIS A 429 2.68 20.09 -9.06
N SER A 430 1.51 20.75 -9.09
CA SER A 430 0.93 21.37 -7.90
C SER A 430 0.68 20.36 -6.78
N ALA A 431 0.18 19.15 -7.11
CA ALA A 431 -0.02 18.08 -6.14
C ALA A 431 1.30 17.62 -5.51
N ILE A 432 2.36 17.47 -6.30
CA ILE A 432 3.71 17.13 -5.81
C ILE A 432 4.22 18.21 -4.84
N GLN A 433 4.09 19.50 -5.18
CA GLN A 433 4.51 20.59 -4.30
C GLN A 433 3.69 20.63 -3.00
N SER A 434 2.39 20.34 -3.09
CA SER A 434 1.50 20.23 -1.95
C SER A 434 1.93 19.13 -0.97
N TYR A 435 2.29 17.94 -1.50
CA TYR A 435 2.87 16.86 -0.71
C TYR A 435 4.17 17.30 -0.02
N LYS A 436 5.14 17.78 -0.80
CA LYS A 436 6.47 18.20 -0.30
C LYS A 436 6.38 19.24 0.82
N LYS A 437 5.42 20.17 0.72
CA LYS A 437 5.19 21.19 1.75
C LYS A 437 4.79 20.56 3.09
N LEU A 438 3.99 19.50 3.07
CA LEU A 438 3.50 18.82 4.27
C LEU A 438 4.31 17.59 4.71
N ALA A 439 5.23 17.10 3.87
CA ALA A 439 6.07 15.95 4.19
C ALA A 439 6.94 16.22 5.43
N PRO A 440 6.93 15.37 6.47
CA PRO A 440 7.71 15.62 7.69
C PRO A 440 9.21 15.33 7.48
N PRO A 441 10.11 16.01 8.20
CA PRO A 441 11.49 15.53 8.36
C PRO A 441 11.52 14.10 8.90
N ILE A 442 12.62 13.38 8.71
CA ILE A 442 12.73 11.97 9.14
C ILE A 442 13.88 11.82 10.13
N VAL A 443 13.63 11.17 11.26
CA VAL A 443 14.66 10.85 12.26
C VAL A 443 14.89 9.34 12.30
N THR A 444 16.16 8.93 12.20
CA THR A 444 16.59 7.53 12.20
C THR A 444 17.90 7.36 12.96
N LEU A 445 18.29 6.12 13.26
CA LEU A 445 19.66 5.81 13.69
C LEU A 445 20.61 5.85 12.49
N ASP A 446 21.80 6.44 12.63
CA ASP A 446 22.80 6.54 11.55
C ASP A 446 23.40 5.17 11.16
N THR A 447 23.34 4.20 12.08
CA THR A 447 23.90 2.86 11.92
C THR A 447 22.93 1.86 11.29
N THR A 448 21.67 2.23 11.16
CA THR A 448 20.64 1.37 10.58
C THR A 448 20.46 1.77 9.12
N PRO A 449 20.37 0.82 8.16
CA PRO A 449 19.84 1.12 6.85
C PRO A 449 18.51 1.87 7.06
N SER A 450 18.41 3.11 6.56
CA SER A 450 17.35 4.02 6.94
C SER A 450 15.95 3.38 6.82
N GLY A 451 15.02 3.68 7.73
CA GLY A 451 13.63 3.18 7.64
C GLY A 451 13.38 1.72 8.04
N VAL A 452 14.41 0.94 8.40
CA VAL A 452 14.22 -0.31 9.15
C VAL A 452 14.18 0.05 10.63
N MET A 453 13.14 -0.36 11.35
CA MET A 453 13.19 -0.28 12.81
C MET A 453 14.39 -1.12 13.27
N PRO A 454 15.37 -0.51 13.94
CA PRO A 454 16.55 -1.22 14.40
C PRO A 454 16.11 -2.39 15.28
N SER A 455 16.73 -3.55 15.12
CA SER A 455 16.40 -4.68 15.99
C SER A 455 16.69 -4.29 17.45
N PRO A 456 15.93 -4.80 18.43
CA PRO A 456 16.21 -4.54 19.85
C PRO A 456 17.67 -4.82 20.21
N GLU A 457 18.29 -5.83 19.60
CA GLU A 457 19.71 -6.18 19.76
C GLU A 457 20.64 -5.11 19.19
N ALA A 458 20.31 -4.56 18.01
CA ALA A 458 21.08 -3.48 17.40
C ALA A 458 21.01 -2.20 18.24
N VAL A 459 19.84 -1.87 18.78
CA VAL A 459 19.67 -0.74 19.72
C VAL A 459 20.42 -1.00 21.02
N ALA A 460 20.32 -2.20 21.59
CA ALA A 460 21.04 -2.56 22.81
C ALA A 460 22.55 -2.44 22.64
N GLU A 461 23.07 -2.78 21.46
CA GLU A 461 24.49 -2.65 21.14
C GLU A 461 24.95 -1.18 21.13
N LEU A 462 24.10 -0.23 20.75
CA LEU A 462 24.42 1.20 20.82
C LEU A 462 24.61 1.66 22.27
N PHE A 463 23.75 1.22 23.17
CA PHE A 463 23.89 1.48 24.60
C PHE A 463 25.15 0.80 25.18
N ARG A 464 25.44 -0.45 24.80
CA ARG A 464 26.67 -1.15 25.24
C ARG A 464 27.95 -0.47 24.76
N LYS A 465 27.96 0.02 23.52
CA LYS A 465 29.08 0.79 22.95
C LYS A 465 29.18 2.20 23.51
N GLY A 466 28.15 2.66 24.23
CA GLY A 466 28.10 4.01 24.78
C GLY A 466 28.04 5.09 23.71
N ASN A 467 27.48 4.81 22.52
CA ASN A 467 27.35 5.81 21.46
C ASN A 467 26.03 5.63 20.71
N ILE A 468 25.21 6.67 20.72
CA ILE A 468 23.90 6.71 20.07
C ILE A 468 23.97 7.67 18.88
N PRO A 469 24.14 7.15 17.64
CA PRO A 469 24.24 7.98 16.45
C PRO A 469 22.87 8.16 15.79
N ILE A 470 22.46 9.41 15.61
CA ILE A 470 21.18 9.82 15.04
C ILE A 470 21.42 10.54 13.71
N ARG A 471 20.62 10.20 12.71
CA ARG A 471 20.55 10.90 11.42
C ARG A 471 19.17 11.52 11.22
N ILE A 472 19.16 12.80 10.87
CA ILE A 472 17.97 13.60 10.65
C ILE A 472 17.99 14.14 9.22
N SER A 473 16.98 13.77 8.43
CA SER A 473 16.88 14.11 7.02
C SER A 473 15.75 15.11 6.82
N PRO A 474 15.99 16.28 6.19
CA PRO A 474 14.90 17.17 5.80
C PRO A 474 14.06 16.51 4.69
N ALA A 475 12.75 16.73 4.73
CA ALA A 475 11.82 16.13 3.75
C ALA A 475 12.06 16.60 2.30
N VAL A 476 12.68 17.77 2.16
CA VAL A 476 13.05 18.37 0.89
C VAL A 476 14.47 18.88 1.02
N ARG A 477 15.26 18.69 -0.03
CA ARG A 477 16.63 19.21 -0.12
C ARG A 477 16.66 20.72 0.00
N ARG A 478 17.72 21.25 0.60
CA ARG A 478 17.89 22.69 0.78
C ARG A 478 18.01 23.43 -0.55
N GLU A 479 18.50 22.75 -1.58
CA GLU A 479 18.69 23.27 -2.92
C GLU A 479 17.38 23.37 -3.72
N ASP A 480 16.26 22.81 -3.23
CA ASP A 480 14.96 22.96 -3.88
C ASP A 480 14.58 24.47 -3.89
N PRO A 481 14.42 25.08 -5.08
CA PRO A 481 14.28 26.52 -5.21
C PRO A 481 12.95 27.07 -4.64
N GLN A 482 11.95 26.21 -4.48
CA GLN A 482 10.63 26.62 -3.99
C GLN A 482 10.48 26.37 -2.50
N LEU A 483 10.98 25.23 -2.01
CA LEU A 483 10.68 24.75 -0.66
C LEU A 483 11.91 24.61 0.25
N GLY A 484 13.14 24.68 -0.28
CA GLY A 484 14.35 24.36 0.48
C GLY A 484 14.51 25.12 1.79
N GLU A 485 14.33 26.45 1.78
CA GLU A 485 14.42 27.25 3.02
C GLU A 485 13.23 27.04 3.96
N LEU A 486 12.03 26.78 3.42
CA LEU A 486 10.83 26.50 4.21
C LEU A 486 10.90 25.11 4.89
N LYS A 487 11.58 24.16 4.26
CA LYS A 487 11.72 22.77 4.71
C LYS A 487 13.06 22.46 5.37
N ALA A 488 13.92 23.46 5.53
CA ALA A 488 15.15 23.34 6.30
C ALA A 488 14.83 23.05 7.78
N LEU A 489 15.68 22.24 8.41
CA LEU A 489 15.55 21.86 9.82
C LEU A 489 15.69 23.06 10.75
N ASP A 490 14.73 23.25 11.65
CA ASP A 490 14.76 24.28 12.69
C ASP A 490 15.47 23.72 13.94
N LEU A 491 16.78 23.92 14.01
CA LEU A 491 17.62 23.42 15.10
C LEU A 491 17.19 23.92 16.49
N SER A 492 16.42 25.01 16.59
CA SER A 492 15.91 25.51 17.86
C SER A 492 14.80 24.63 18.46
N THR A 493 14.23 23.74 17.64
CA THR A 493 13.15 22.81 18.03
C THR A 493 13.65 21.38 18.27
N LEU A 494 14.96 21.13 18.12
CA LEU A 494 15.54 19.81 18.32
C LEU A 494 15.34 19.35 19.77
N ILE A 495 14.65 18.22 19.94
CA ILE A 495 14.52 17.51 21.20
C ILE A 495 15.28 16.20 21.03
N PHE A 496 16.26 15.95 21.90
CA PHE A 496 16.93 14.65 22.01
C PHE A 496 16.98 14.28 23.49
N ARG A 497 16.24 13.23 23.84
CA ARG A 497 16.18 12.67 25.18
C ARG A 497 16.60 11.22 25.23
N ILE A 498 17.32 10.87 26.29
CA ILE A 498 17.60 9.50 26.70
C ILE A 498 17.06 9.34 28.12
N ASP A 499 16.20 8.35 28.34
CA ASP A 499 15.48 8.11 29.61
C ASP A 499 14.71 9.35 30.10
N GLY A 500 14.19 10.13 29.14
CA GLY A 500 13.50 11.40 29.40
C GLY A 500 14.42 12.58 29.74
N TYR A 501 15.72 12.38 29.91
CA TYR A 501 16.68 13.46 30.14
C TYR A 501 17.15 14.10 28.83
N ASP A 502 17.12 15.43 28.77
CA ASP A 502 17.71 16.17 27.66
C ASP A 502 19.24 16.00 27.65
N VAL A 503 19.75 15.51 26.53
CA VAL A 503 21.18 15.17 26.36
C VAL A 503 22.11 16.38 26.52
N THR A 504 21.60 17.60 26.32
CA THR A 504 22.37 18.84 26.48
C THR A 504 22.38 19.38 27.91
N HIS A 505 21.41 18.97 28.74
CA HIS A 505 21.26 19.44 30.12
C HIS A 505 21.84 18.47 31.17
N ARG A 506 22.34 17.31 30.76
CA ARG A 506 22.99 16.30 31.62
C ARG A 506 24.39 15.95 31.13
N PRO A 507 25.35 16.90 31.14
CA PRO A 507 26.73 16.66 30.73
C PRO A 507 27.50 15.70 31.66
N ASP A 508 26.90 15.37 32.80
CA ASP A 508 27.35 14.31 33.71
C ASP A 508 27.04 12.90 33.18
N LEU A 509 25.97 12.74 32.39
CA LEU A 509 25.58 11.45 31.79
C LEU A 509 25.98 11.34 30.32
N PHE A 510 25.89 12.45 29.58
CA PHE A 510 25.99 12.46 28.13
C PHE A 510 27.13 13.36 27.67
N ASP A 511 27.77 12.94 26.57
CA ASP A 511 28.72 13.74 25.83
C ASP A 511 28.16 13.95 24.43
N VAL A 512 27.81 15.17 24.05
CA VAL A 512 27.44 15.46 22.65
C VAL A 512 28.73 15.41 21.83
N ALA A 513 29.07 14.19 21.39
CA ALA A 513 30.35 13.86 20.79
C ALA A 513 30.51 14.50 19.41
N GLU A 514 29.41 14.66 18.66
CA GLU A 514 29.47 15.23 17.31
C GLU A 514 28.15 15.84 16.87
N LYS A 515 28.26 16.98 16.16
CA LYS A 515 27.19 17.56 15.34
C LYS A 515 27.78 17.95 13.99
N ARG A 516 27.41 17.23 12.93
CA ARG A 516 27.88 17.53 11.57
C ARG A 516 26.75 17.47 10.54
N TRP A 517 27.02 18.09 9.40
CA TRP A 517 26.17 17.98 8.22
C TRP A 517 26.83 17.06 7.21
N ASP A 518 26.06 16.11 6.67
CA ASP A 518 26.50 15.11 5.71
C ASP A 518 25.45 15.01 4.60
N ALA A 519 25.83 15.36 3.36
CA ALA A 519 24.92 15.39 2.20
C ALA A 519 23.57 16.11 2.44
N GLY A 520 23.55 17.16 3.26
CA GLY A 520 22.33 17.92 3.60
C GLY A 520 21.50 17.33 4.75
N GLU A 521 21.96 16.24 5.35
CA GLU A 521 21.39 15.63 6.55
C GLU A 521 22.18 16.04 7.80
N LEU A 522 21.48 16.14 8.93
CA LEU A 522 22.10 16.41 10.22
C LEU A 522 22.43 15.08 10.90
N VAL A 523 23.70 14.89 11.25
CA VAL A 523 24.18 13.74 12.03
C VAL A 523 24.54 14.21 13.43
N LEU A 524 23.99 13.54 14.44
CA LEU A 524 24.21 13.80 15.86
C LEU A 524 24.73 12.52 16.51
N ASN A 525 25.88 12.60 17.18
CA ASN A 525 26.41 11.50 17.96
C ASN A 525 26.41 11.88 19.44
N VAL A 526 25.74 11.06 20.26
CA VAL A 526 25.72 11.22 21.72
C VAL A 526 26.46 10.04 22.35
N GLY A 527 27.58 10.35 23.00
CA GLY A 527 28.33 9.44 23.84
C GLY A 527 27.68 9.32 25.23
N LEU A 528 27.73 8.12 25.80
CA LEU A 528 27.36 7.84 27.19
C LEU A 528 28.64 7.81 28.02
N ARG A 529 28.76 8.67 29.03
CA ARG A 529 29.99 8.80 29.83
C ARG A 529 30.19 7.67 30.84
N ASP A 530 29.09 7.11 31.34
CA ASP A 530 29.03 5.92 32.19
C ASP A 530 27.99 4.94 31.63
N THR A 531 27.97 3.70 32.10
CA THR A 531 26.83 2.81 31.86
C THR A 531 25.62 3.42 32.57
N LEU A 532 24.64 3.90 31.80
CA LEU A 532 23.37 4.35 32.35
C LEU A 532 22.82 3.25 33.26
N GLN A 533 22.37 3.63 34.46
CA GLN A 533 21.90 2.64 35.43
C GLN A 533 20.54 2.06 35.01
N GLY A 534 20.36 0.77 35.24
CA GLY A 534 19.15 0.04 34.90
C GLY A 534 19.27 -0.72 33.59
N ASP A 535 18.30 -1.59 33.35
CA ASP A 535 18.26 -2.38 32.12
C ASP A 535 17.31 -1.78 31.09
N HIS A 536 16.34 -0.96 31.48
CA HIS A 536 15.36 -0.38 30.55
C HIS A 536 15.75 1.04 30.17
N HIS A 537 15.93 1.28 28.87
CA HIS A 537 16.22 2.60 28.35
C HIS A 537 15.27 3.02 27.24
N HIS A 538 15.16 4.33 27.08
CA HIS A 538 14.29 4.98 26.13
C HIS A 538 15.05 6.06 25.34
N ILE A 539 14.89 6.09 24.02
CA ILE A 539 15.42 7.13 23.14
C ILE A 539 14.24 7.86 22.50
N PHE A 540 14.20 9.18 22.65
CA PHE A 540 13.24 10.03 21.96
C PHE A 540 13.94 11.18 21.23
N VAL A 541 13.70 11.30 19.92
CA VAL A 541 14.23 12.40 19.11
C VAL A 541 13.18 12.96 18.16
N ASP A 542 12.98 14.28 18.25
CA ASP A 542 12.05 15.05 17.42
C ASP A 542 12.68 16.38 17.01
N ILE A 543 12.27 16.91 15.86
CA ILE A 543 12.70 18.20 15.33
C ILE A 543 11.66 18.71 14.33
N HIS A 544 11.47 20.02 14.29
CA HIS A 544 10.61 20.65 13.30
C HIS A 544 11.41 21.20 12.13
N ASP A 545 10.75 21.39 10.99
CA ASP A 545 11.23 22.29 9.96
C ASP A 545 10.82 23.76 10.20
N ASN A 546 11.28 24.65 9.34
CA ASN A 546 10.88 26.06 9.36
C ASN A 546 9.38 26.28 9.07
N ASN A 547 8.69 25.30 8.49
CA ASN A 547 7.24 25.29 8.30
C ASN A 547 6.47 24.77 9.53
N LYS A 548 7.18 24.50 10.64
CA LYS A 548 6.63 24.03 11.92
C LYS A 548 5.99 22.64 11.86
N ILE A 549 6.40 21.82 10.89
CA ILE A 549 6.02 20.41 10.80
C ILE A 549 7.06 19.61 11.59
N HIS A 550 6.59 18.86 12.59
CA HIS A 550 7.43 17.95 13.37
C HIS A 550 7.85 16.73 12.54
N SER A 551 8.92 16.07 12.95
CA SER A 551 9.46 14.95 12.20
C SER A 551 8.61 13.69 12.37
N LYS A 552 8.84 12.71 11.49
CA LYS A 552 8.67 11.31 11.87
C LYS A 552 9.72 11.03 12.95
N TYR A 553 9.32 11.23 14.19
CA TYR A 553 10.18 11.17 15.36
C TYR A 553 10.67 9.74 15.60
N LEU A 554 11.83 9.64 16.25
CA LEU A 554 12.36 8.37 16.70
C LEU A 554 11.92 8.16 18.16
N ASP A 555 11.26 7.05 18.42
CA ASP A 555 10.82 6.64 19.75
C ASP A 555 11.12 5.14 19.91
N LEU A 556 12.14 4.82 20.73
CA LEU A 556 12.65 3.48 20.90
C LEU A 556 12.77 3.12 22.38
N GLU A 557 12.23 1.98 22.76
CA GLU A 557 12.46 1.35 24.06
C GLU A 557 13.37 0.13 23.90
N VAL A 558 14.31 -0.06 24.82
CA VAL A 558 15.23 -1.20 24.82
C VAL A 558 15.47 -1.72 26.22
N THR A 559 15.70 -3.04 26.33
CA THR A 559 16.07 -3.70 27.59
C THR A 559 17.45 -4.36 27.47
N LEU A 560 18.40 -3.95 28.32
CA LEU A 560 19.79 -4.40 28.41
C LEU A 560 19.94 -5.55 29.43
N GLY A 561 19.05 -6.54 29.43
CA GLY A 561 19.05 -7.60 30.46
C GLY A 561 18.55 -8.95 29.95
N SER A 562 19.51 -9.87 29.72
CA SER A 562 19.41 -11.30 29.36
C SER A 562 18.54 -11.69 28.16
N VAL A 563 19.16 -12.40 27.21
CA VAL A 563 18.47 -13.47 26.46
C VAL A 563 17.77 -14.34 27.50
N THR A 564 16.47 -14.16 27.66
CA THR A 564 15.67 -15.04 28.50
C THR A 564 15.47 -16.30 27.68
N PRO A 565 15.94 -17.50 28.09
CA PRO A 565 15.43 -18.73 27.50
C PRO A 565 13.92 -18.70 27.70
N GLN A 566 13.15 -18.86 26.63
CA GLN A 566 11.69 -18.88 26.72
C GLN A 566 11.25 -19.96 27.70
N ILE A 567 10.97 -19.56 28.94
CA ILE A 567 10.15 -20.36 29.83
C ILE A 567 8.72 -20.07 29.39
N GLU A 568 8.14 -21.09 28.77
CA GLU A 568 6.73 -21.23 28.49
C GLU A 568 5.89 -20.52 29.55
N ALA A 569 5.13 -19.49 29.15
CA ALA A 569 3.97 -19.09 29.92
C ALA A 569 2.91 -20.18 29.73
N ALA A 570 3.07 -21.28 30.48
CA ALA A 570 2.02 -22.25 30.70
C ALA A 570 0.81 -21.50 31.27
N ALA A 571 -0.26 -21.47 30.48
CA ALA A 571 -1.58 -21.13 30.97
C ALA A 571 -1.93 -22.07 32.13
N THR A 572 -1.81 -21.56 33.34
CA THR A 572 -2.36 -22.20 34.54
C THR A 572 -3.18 -21.15 35.26
N ARG A 573 -4.51 -21.23 35.09
CA ARG A 573 -5.49 -20.96 36.15
C ARG A 573 -6.74 -21.79 35.87
N ASP A 574 -6.99 -22.72 36.80
CA ASP A 574 -8.25 -23.30 37.26
C ASP A 574 -9.42 -23.48 36.28
#